data_AF-A0A7L2TS99-F1
#
_entry.id   AF-A0A7L2TS99-F1
#
_cell.length_a   1.000
_cell.length_b   1.000
_cell.length_c   1.000
_cell.angle_alpha   90.00
_cell.angle_beta   90.00
_cell.angle_gamma   90.00
#
_symmetry.space_group_name_H-M   'P 1'
#
loop_
_entity.id
_entity.type
_entity.pdbx_description
1 polymer ?
#
loop_
_entity_poly.entity_id
_entity_poly.type
_entity_poly.pdbx_seq_one_letter_code
_entity_poly.pdbx_strand_id
1 'polypeptide(L)'
;QYFILLIITDGVITDLDQTRTAIVNASKLPMSIIIVGVGGADFDAMEFLDGDDGVLRSSSGEPAVRDIVQFVPYRKFQNSPKEALAQCVLAEVPQQVVNYFSTYKLQPPKNPA
;
A
#
# COMPACT_ATOMS: atom_id res chain seq x y z
N GLN A 1 -4.77 5.64 16.47
CA GLN A 1 -4.46 6.47 15.29
C GLN A 1 -4.07 5.54 14.15
N TYR A 2 -4.43 5.87 12.91
CA TYR A 2 -4.07 5.12 11.70
C TYR A 2 -3.33 6.04 10.75
N PHE A 3 -2.28 5.56 10.08
CA PHE A 3 -1.41 6.38 9.25
C PHE A 3 -1.46 5.93 7.78
N ILE A 4 -1.31 6.88 6.87
CA ILE A 4 -1.15 6.62 5.44
C ILE A 4 0.19 7.21 5.03
N LEU A 5 1.13 6.37 4.60
CA LEU A 5 2.41 6.78 4.06
C LEU A 5 2.28 6.90 2.54
N LEU A 6 2.43 8.11 2.01
CA LEU A 6 2.48 8.35 0.56
C LEU A 6 3.95 8.44 0.11
N ILE A 7 4.33 7.56 -0.81
CA ILE A 7 5.63 7.53 -1.48
C ILE A 7 5.44 7.95 -2.93
N ILE A 8 6.23 8.90 -3.41
CA ILE A 8 6.25 9.31 -4.83
C ILE A 8 7.65 9.03 -5.35
N THR A 9 7.76 8.24 -6.43
CA THR A 9 9.04 7.85 -7.01
C THR A 9 8.97 7.82 -8.53
N ASP A 10 10.06 8.19 -9.19
CA ASP A 10 10.25 8.05 -10.64
C ASP A 10 11.13 6.87 -11.05
N GLY A 11 11.66 6.14 -10.05
CA GLY A 11 12.62 5.06 -10.22
C GLY A 11 12.12 3.71 -9.69
N VAL A 12 12.84 2.66 -10.10
CA VAL A 12 12.58 1.26 -9.73
C VAL A 12 13.13 0.96 -8.32
N ILE A 13 12.48 0.06 -7.60
CA ILE A 13 12.99 -0.45 -6.31
C ILE A 13 14.25 -1.27 -6.58
N THR A 14 15.36 -0.89 -5.93
CA THR A 14 16.65 -1.60 -6.07
C THR A 14 16.88 -2.65 -4.99
N ASP A 15 16.20 -2.51 -3.86
CA ASP A 15 16.33 -3.31 -2.64
C ASP A 15 15.00 -4.00 -2.32
N LEU A 16 14.54 -4.83 -3.26
CA LEU A 16 13.22 -5.47 -3.20
C LEU A 16 13.06 -6.36 -1.96
N ASP A 17 14.08 -7.12 -1.57
CA ASP A 17 14.00 -8.02 -0.41
C ASP A 17 13.90 -7.27 0.92
N GLN A 18 14.64 -6.17 1.06
CA GLN A 18 14.57 -5.29 2.23
C GLN A 18 13.20 -4.61 2.28
N THR A 19 12.72 -4.12 1.14
CA THR A 19 11.39 -3.49 1.01
C THR A 19 10.28 -4.47 1.39
N ARG A 20 10.30 -5.70 0.87
CA ARG A 20 9.35 -6.76 1.23
C ARG A 20 9.36 -7.05 2.73
N THR A 21 10.55 -7.16 3.31
CA THR A 21 10.69 -7.41 4.75
C THR A 21 10.13 -6.24 5.58
N ALA A 22 10.37 -5.00 5.15
CA ALA A 22 9.81 -3.82 5.80
C ALA A 22 8.27 -3.79 5.71
N ILE A 23 7.70 -4.09 4.54
CA ILE A 23 6.24 -4.14 4.34
C ILE A 23 5.60 -5.23 5.21
N VAL A 24 6.19 -6.44 5.23
CA VAL A 24 5.69 -7.54 6.08
C VAL A 24 5.69 -7.15 7.55
N ASN A 25 6.74 -6.48 8.03
CA ASN A 25 6.78 -5.95 9.40
C ASN A 25 5.74 -4.84 9.62
N ALA A 26 5.59 -3.92 8.66
CA ALA A 26 4.61 -2.83 8.71
C ALA A 26 3.16 -3.34 8.66
N SER A 27 2.89 -4.52 8.08
CA SER A 27 1.54 -5.13 8.03
C SER A 27 0.92 -5.36 9.41
N LYS A 28 1.74 -5.39 10.46
CA LYS A 28 1.33 -5.52 11.86
C LYS A 28 0.92 -4.17 12.49
N LEU A 29 1.30 -3.04 11.88
CA LEU A 29 1.10 -1.70 12.42
C LEU A 29 -0.19 -1.04 11.89
N PRO A 30 -0.73 -0.01 12.57
CA PRO A 30 -1.89 0.75 12.10
C PRO A 30 -1.54 1.69 10.94
N MET A 31 -1.14 1.14 9.79
CA MET A 31 -0.79 1.95 8.63
C MET A 31 -1.09 1.28 7.29
N SER A 32 -1.23 2.14 6.27
CA SER A 32 -1.25 1.83 4.84
C SER A 32 -0.09 2.55 4.13
N ILE A 33 0.37 2.01 3.02
CA ILE A 33 1.41 2.56 2.16
C ILE A 33 0.82 2.75 0.77
N ILE A 34 0.95 3.94 0.22
CA ILE A 34 0.55 4.26 -1.15
C ILE A 34 1.82 4.62 -1.90
N ILE A 35 2.08 3.95 -3.02
CA ILE A 35 3.22 4.20 -3.89
C ILE A 35 2.70 4.76 -5.21
N VAL A 36 3.09 5.99 -5.53
CA VAL A 36 2.75 6.64 -6.80
C VAL A 36 3.99 6.69 -7.69
N GLY A 37 3.96 5.92 -8.77
CA GLY A 37 5.01 5.90 -9.79
C GLY A 37 4.81 7.04 -10.79
N VAL A 38 5.78 7.95 -10.92
CA VAL A 38 5.77 9.04 -11.90
C VAL A 38 6.82 8.79 -13.00
N GLY A 39 6.66 9.40 -14.17
CA GLY A 39 7.61 9.19 -15.28
C GLY A 39 7.41 7.87 -16.03
N GLY A 40 8.48 7.42 -16.68
CA GLY A 40 8.46 6.34 -17.67
C GLY A 40 9.22 5.07 -17.28
N ALA A 41 9.57 4.89 -16.00
CA ALA A 41 10.27 3.71 -15.53
C ALA A 41 9.44 2.43 -15.64
N ASP A 42 10.12 1.30 -15.47
CA ASP A 42 9.53 -0.02 -15.30
C ASP A 42 9.03 -0.18 -13.86
N PHE A 43 7.76 -0.54 -13.70
CA PHE A 43 7.09 -0.62 -12.40
C PHE A 43 6.63 -2.04 -12.03
N ASP A 44 7.07 -3.06 -12.75
CA ASP A 44 6.69 -4.46 -12.50
C ASP A 44 6.97 -4.87 -11.04
N ALA A 45 8.09 -4.41 -10.46
CA ALA A 45 8.44 -4.67 -9.08
C ALA A 45 7.47 -4.01 -8.07
N MET A 46 6.87 -2.87 -8.42
CA MET A 46 5.89 -2.20 -7.58
C MET A 46 4.51 -2.87 -7.68
N GLU A 47 4.12 -3.32 -8.88
CA GLU A 47 2.90 -4.12 -9.07
C GLU A 47 2.97 -5.42 -8.24
N PHE A 48 4.16 -6.04 -8.14
CA PHE A 48 4.37 -7.19 -7.24
C PHE A 48 4.14 -6.88 -5.75
N LEU A 49 4.34 -5.63 -5.31
CA LEU A 49 4.15 -5.24 -3.91
C LEU A 49 2.69 -4.96 -3.56
N ASP A 50 1.82 -4.74 -4.56
CA ASP A 50 0.42 -4.34 -4.41
C ASP A 50 -0.47 -5.43 -3.81
N GLY A 51 0.04 -6.64 -3.56
CA GLY A 51 -0.64 -7.69 -2.79
C GLY A 51 -1.86 -8.34 -3.46
N ASP A 52 -2.38 -7.76 -4.54
CA ASP A 52 -3.51 -8.25 -5.35
C ASP A 52 -3.28 -9.67 -5.90
N ASP A 53 -2.04 -10.01 -6.28
CA ASP A 53 -1.66 -11.32 -6.84
C ASP A 53 -1.31 -12.37 -5.76
N GLY A 54 -1.48 -12.03 -4.47
CA GLY A 54 -1.34 -12.96 -3.36
C GLY A 54 -0.54 -12.42 -2.19
N VAL A 55 -0.42 -13.25 -1.16
CA VAL A 55 0.18 -12.84 0.12
C VAL A 55 1.68 -12.56 -0.04
N LEU A 56 2.06 -11.29 0.11
CA LEU A 56 3.46 -10.86 0.14
C LEU A 56 4.22 -11.59 1.24
N ARG A 57 5.42 -12.08 0.93
CA ARG A 57 6.31 -12.75 1.90
C ARG A 57 7.61 -12.01 2.07
N SER A 58 8.18 -12.05 3.27
CA SER A 58 9.53 -11.54 3.54
C SER A 58 10.59 -12.44 2.89
N SER A 59 11.85 -12.01 2.94
CA SER A 59 12.99 -12.84 2.55
C SER A 59 13.14 -14.11 3.40
N SER A 60 12.64 -14.11 4.63
CA SER A 60 12.58 -15.29 5.51
C SER A 60 11.36 -16.20 5.27
N GLY A 61 10.47 -15.82 4.33
CA GLY A 61 9.25 -16.56 4.00
C GLY A 61 8.03 -16.23 4.88
N GLU A 62 8.16 -15.30 5.83
CA GLU A 62 7.07 -14.84 6.69
C GLU A 62 6.01 -14.12 5.83
N PRO A 63 4.74 -14.53 5.89
CA PRO A 63 3.67 -13.84 5.17
C PRO A 63 3.29 -12.52 5.85
N ALA A 64 2.92 -11.52 5.06
CA ALA A 64 2.26 -10.32 5.55
C ALA A 64 0.93 -10.70 6.22
N VAL A 65 0.62 -10.05 7.36
CA VAL A 65 -0.60 -10.33 8.13
C VAL A 65 -1.83 -9.76 7.43
N ARG A 66 -1.64 -8.67 6.70
CA ARG A 66 -2.64 -7.96 5.93
C ARG A 66 -1.97 -7.35 4.72
N ASP A 67 -2.74 -7.15 3.68
CA ASP A 67 -2.35 -6.25 2.61
C ASP A 67 -2.41 -4.80 3.08
N ILE A 68 -1.39 -4.03 2.73
CA ILE A 68 -1.21 -2.63 3.16
C ILE A 68 -0.61 -1.74 2.08
N VAL A 69 -0.31 -2.24 0.89
CA VAL A 69 0.31 -1.46 -0.19
C VAL A 69 -0.76 -1.17 -1.23
N GLN A 70 -0.77 0.05 -1.77
CA GLN A 70 -1.46 0.39 -3.00
C GLN A 70 -0.44 0.97 -3.98
N PHE A 71 -0.28 0.40 -5.18
CA PHE A 71 0.52 0.97 -6.25
C PHE A 71 -0.34 1.67 -7.30
N VAL A 72 0.03 2.90 -7.65
CA VAL A 72 -0.64 3.67 -8.72
C VAL A 72 0.38 4.26 -9.69
N PRO A 73 0.45 3.78 -10.95
CA PRO A 73 1.28 4.40 -11.96
C PRO A 73 0.59 5.67 -12.51
N TYR A 74 1.07 6.84 -12.09
CA TYR A 74 0.50 8.15 -12.45
C TYR A 74 0.40 8.39 -13.97
N ARG A 75 1.29 7.77 -14.76
CA ARG A 75 1.27 7.84 -16.22
C ARG A 75 -0.09 7.41 -16.83
N LYS A 76 -0.84 6.53 -16.17
CA LYS A 76 -2.18 6.10 -16.62
C LYS A 76 -3.25 7.19 -16.46
N PHE A 77 -2.97 8.26 -15.71
CA PHE A 77 -3.92 9.31 -15.33
C PHE A 77 -3.54 10.72 -15.81
N GLN A 78 -2.47 10.88 -16.59
CA GLN A 78 -1.99 12.21 -17.04
C GLN A 78 -3.06 13.01 -17.80
N ASN A 79 -3.94 12.32 -18.54
CA ASN A 79 -5.04 12.93 -19.29
C ASN A 79 -6.41 12.68 -18.64
N SER A 80 -6.43 12.19 -17.40
CA SER A 80 -7.66 11.87 -16.67
C SER A 80 -8.03 12.99 -15.70
N PRO A 81 -9.31 13.09 -15.30
CA PRO A 81 -9.71 13.97 -14.21
C PRO A 81 -8.96 13.63 -12.90
N LYS A 82 -8.72 14.63 -12.05
CA LYS A 82 -7.99 14.45 -10.78
C LYS A 82 -8.72 13.47 -9.85
N GLU A 83 -10.04 13.42 -9.98
CA GLU A 83 -10.93 12.52 -9.25
C GLU A 83 -10.63 11.06 -9.57
N ALA A 84 -10.27 10.73 -10.82
CA ALA A 84 -9.93 9.37 -11.22
C ALA A 84 -8.63 8.89 -10.54
N LEU A 85 -7.62 9.77 -10.44
CA LEU A 85 -6.40 9.47 -9.69
C LEU A 85 -6.71 9.29 -8.20
N ALA A 86 -7.48 10.21 -7.61
CA ALA A 86 -7.83 10.13 -6.19
C ALA A 86 -8.62 8.86 -5.86
N GLN A 87 -9.52 8.44 -6.75
CA GLN A 87 -10.26 7.18 -6.61
C GLN A 87 -9.33 5.97 -6.59
N CYS A 88 -8.40 5.85 -7.55
CA CYS A 88 -7.45 4.74 -7.57
C CYS A 88 -6.49 4.75 -6.37
N VAL A 89 -5.98 5.93 -5.99
CA VAL A 89 -5.07 6.08 -4.84
C VAL A 89 -5.71 5.68 -3.51
N LEU A 90 -7.02 5.90 -3.36
CA LEU A 90 -7.73 5.66 -2.11
C LEU A 90 -8.59 4.38 -2.13
N ALA A 91 -8.58 3.61 -3.21
CA ALA A 91 -9.49 2.50 -3.43
C ALA A 91 -9.42 1.45 -2.30
N GLU A 92 -8.21 1.07 -1.89
CA GLU A 92 -8.02 0.01 -0.91
C GLU A 92 -7.92 0.48 0.54
N VAL A 93 -7.63 1.75 0.77
CA VAL A 93 -7.42 2.31 2.12
C VAL A 93 -8.58 1.98 3.07
N PRO A 94 -9.87 2.12 2.69
CA PRO A 94 -10.99 1.75 3.56
C PRO A 94 -10.94 0.28 4.01
N GLN A 95 -10.67 -0.64 3.08
CA GLN A 95 -10.60 -2.07 3.38
C GLN A 95 -9.40 -2.38 4.29
N GLN A 96 -8.24 -1.78 4.02
CA GLN A 96 -7.03 -1.96 4.83
C GLN A 96 -7.24 -1.48 6.28
N VAL A 97 -7.94 -0.36 6.48
CA VAL A 97 -8.33 0.16 7.80
C VAL A 97 -9.27 -0.84 8.51
N VAL A 98 -10.34 -1.28 7.84
CA VAL A 98 -11.29 -2.25 8.43
C VAL A 98 -10.58 -3.54 8.80
N ASN A 99 -9.68 -4.04 7.95
CA ASN A 99 -8.89 -5.24 8.20
C ASN A 99 -8.01 -5.08 9.45
N TYR A 100 -7.35 -3.94 9.64
CA TYR A 100 -6.55 -3.68 10.84
C TYR A 100 -7.40 -3.75 12.11
N PHE A 101 -8.48 -2.98 12.17
CA PHE A 101 -9.32 -2.90 13.36
C PHE A 101 -9.97 -4.25 13.68
N SER A 102 -10.41 -4.99 12.65
CA SER A 102 -11.00 -6.32 12.80
C SER A 102 -9.98 -7.35 13.31
N THR A 103 -8.76 -7.37 12.74
CA THR A 103 -7.69 -8.29 13.13
C THR A 103 -7.31 -8.12 14.61
N TYR A 104 -7.25 -6.89 15.08
CA TYR A 104 -6.89 -6.56 16.46
C TYR A 104 -8.09 -6.42 17.41
N LYS A 105 -9.31 -6.71 16.95
CA LYS A 105 -10.57 -6.58 17.72
C LYS A 105 -10.74 -5.20 18.37
N LEU A 106 -10.27 -4.16 17.68
CA LEU A 106 -10.37 -2.78 18.12
C LEU A 106 -11.74 -2.23 17.74
N GLN A 107 -12.44 -1.64 18.70
CA GLN A 107 -13.69 -0.94 18.40
C GLN A 107 -13.41 0.47 17.87
N PRO A 108 -14.27 1.01 17.00
CA PRO A 108 -14.23 2.42 16.65
C PRO A 108 -14.27 3.28 17.91
N PRO A 109 -13.61 4.46 17.92
CA PRO A 109 -13.71 5.39 19.02
C PRO A 109 -15.18 5.73 19.29
N LYS A 110 -15.63 5.65 20.54
CA LYS A 110 -17.03 5.97 20.92
C LYS A 110 -17.38 7.45 20.72
N ASN A 111 -16.37 8.31 20.66
CA ASN A 111 -16.49 9.72 20.29
C ASN A 111 -15.59 9.98 19.07
N PRO A 112 -16.16 10.21 17.87
CA PRO A 112 -15.39 10.79 16.79
C PRO A 112 -14.95 12.20 17.22
N ALA A 113 -13.67 12.52 16.99
CA ALA A 113 -13.12 13.85 17.18
C ALA A 113 -13.61 14.81 16.08
#